data_AF-A0A5C3QDN5-F1
#
_entry.id   AF-A0A5C3QDN5-F1
#
_cell.length_a   1.000
_cell.length_b   1.000
_cell.length_c   1.000
_cell.angle_alpha   90.00
_cell.angle_beta   90.00
_cell.angle_gamma   90.00
#
_symmetry.space_group_name_H-M   'P 1'
#
loop_
_entity.id
_entity.type
_entity.pdbx_description
1 polymer ?
#
loop_
_entity_poly.entity_id
_entity_poly.type
_entity_poly.pdbx_seq_one_letter_code
_entity_poly.pdbx_strand_id
1 'polypeptide(L)'
;MSGTGKELSVTEHVYHYVPNKAGAGVAAGAFFIASAILFRHTFKARSWWSLCLPIGAFFYALGFILRIALAINEDTLDNLILFIMAQLVIVCAPAAFLAFNYILYGRLLAGRVNPKYSIMRPEIVSRVFIISDVTTFLLQASGGGLTAMDGMREAGRSIMVGGLGAQLASYIIFWVMFAVLHYRAHRAGDLKQSQPWHKIIWVLHFSSAFVLVRCIFRTAEWAVPADHDLITQEWIFYLLDVVTLFLATAIYCFLWPAFHINNSTSNEKWDQQSEESQTPMEHVSAPGAPFTGDSSRRV
;
A
#
# COMPACT_ATOMS: atom_id res chain seq x y z
N MET A 1 -3.06 15.77 54.85
CA MET A 1 -4.51 15.68 54.62
C MET A 1 -4.86 16.58 53.44
N SER A 2 -5.55 16.01 52.45
CA SER A 2 -6.17 16.65 51.26
C SER A 2 -5.19 17.20 50.21
N GLY A 3 -5.03 16.65 49.01
CA GLY A 3 -5.97 15.86 48.21
C GLY A 3 -6.34 16.66 46.96
N THR A 4 -5.68 16.37 45.84
CA THR A 4 -6.17 16.52 44.47
C THR A 4 -5.11 15.94 43.53
N GLY A 5 -4.97 14.61 43.60
CA GLY A 5 -4.49 13.86 42.45
C GLY A 5 -5.52 14.06 41.36
N LYS A 6 -5.24 14.94 40.40
CA LYS A 6 -5.92 14.88 39.11
C LYS A 6 -5.53 13.54 38.51
N GLU A 7 -6.45 12.58 38.50
CA GLU A 7 -6.36 11.45 37.60
C GLU A 7 -6.19 12.03 36.19
N LEU A 8 -4.99 11.88 35.64
CA LEU A 8 -4.71 12.22 34.25
C LEU A 8 -5.65 11.38 33.40
N SER A 9 -6.48 12.04 32.58
CA SER A 9 -7.38 11.35 31.64
C SER A 9 -6.57 10.36 30.80
N VAL A 10 -7.12 9.17 30.49
CA VAL A 10 -6.48 8.19 29.58
C VAL A 10 -6.05 8.87 28.28
N THR A 11 -6.79 9.88 27.84
CA THR A 11 -6.48 10.72 26.67
C THR A 11 -5.20 11.54 26.86
N GLU A 12 -4.97 12.16 28.03
CA GLU A 12 -3.73 12.86 28.37
C GLU A 12 -2.56 11.88 28.59
N HIS A 13 -2.84 10.69 29.15
CA HIS A 13 -1.83 9.64 29.41
C HIS A 13 -1.32 8.93 28.14
N VAL A 14 -2.15 8.90 27.09
CA VAL A 14 -1.90 8.22 25.82
C VAL A 14 -1.46 9.19 24.73
N TYR A 15 -2.13 10.35 24.62
CA TYR A 15 -1.88 11.29 23.53
C TYR A 15 -1.04 12.50 23.93
N HIS A 16 -0.81 12.77 25.23
CA HIS A 16 -0.07 13.94 25.72
C HIS A 16 -0.65 15.32 25.29
N TYR A 17 -1.78 15.35 24.58
CA TYR A 17 -2.49 16.56 24.16
C TYR A 17 -4.01 16.33 24.11
N VAL A 18 -4.78 17.43 24.21
CA VAL A 18 -6.25 17.40 24.05
C VAL A 18 -6.59 17.27 22.56
N PRO A 19 -7.18 16.14 22.10
CA PRO A 19 -7.37 15.90 20.67
C PRO A 19 -8.26 16.96 20.03
N ASN A 20 -7.82 17.57 18.93
CA ASN A 20 -8.66 18.46 18.15
C ASN A 20 -9.79 17.65 17.48
N LYS A 21 -10.96 17.66 18.12
CA LYS A 21 -12.18 16.96 17.66
C LYS A 21 -12.57 17.36 16.23
N ALA A 22 -12.32 18.61 15.83
CA ALA A 22 -12.60 19.08 14.47
C ALA A 22 -11.61 18.51 13.45
N GLY A 23 -10.31 18.50 13.75
CA GLY A 23 -9.27 17.94 12.88
C GLY A 23 -9.45 16.43 12.65
N ALA A 24 -9.75 15.68 13.70
CA ALA A 24 -10.06 14.26 13.62
C ALA A 24 -11.34 14.00 12.80
N GLY A 25 -12.38 14.83 12.96
CA GLY A 25 -13.63 14.72 12.21
C GLY A 25 -13.45 14.96 10.71
N VAL A 26 -12.68 15.98 10.34
CA VAL A 26 -12.34 16.27 8.93
C VAL A 26 -11.55 15.11 8.33
N ALA A 27 -10.54 14.59 9.04
CA ALA A 27 -9.75 13.45 8.59
C ALA A 27 -10.61 12.20 8.38
N ALA A 28 -11.47 11.86 9.36
CA ALA A 28 -12.40 10.75 9.26
C ALA A 28 -13.31 10.86 8.04
N GLY A 29 -13.93 12.03 7.84
CA GLY A 29 -14.79 12.30 6.69
C GLY A 29 -14.05 12.18 5.36
N ALA A 30 -12.85 12.75 5.26
CA ALA A 30 -12.03 12.72 4.05
C ALA A 30 -11.64 11.29 3.65
N PHE A 31 -11.17 10.48 4.60
CA PHE A 31 -10.82 9.07 4.34
C PHE A 31 -12.03 8.18 4.10
N PHE A 32 -13.17 8.47 4.72
CA PHE A 32 -14.42 7.76 4.44
C PHE A 32 -14.91 8.01 3.02
N ILE A 33 -14.89 9.27 2.56
CA ILE A 33 -15.21 9.63 1.17
C ILE A 33 -14.23 8.97 0.19
N ALA A 34 -12.92 9.07 0.47
CA ALA A 34 -11.90 8.43 -0.35
C ALA A 34 -12.12 6.91 -0.43
N SER A 35 -12.38 6.24 0.70
CA SER A 35 -12.69 4.81 0.74
C SER A 35 -13.92 4.46 -0.10
N ALA A 36 -15.01 5.22 -0.01
CA ALA A 36 -16.21 5.00 -0.81
C ALA A 36 -15.96 5.13 -2.32
N ILE A 37 -15.17 6.13 -2.73
CA ILE A 37 -14.74 6.32 -4.13
C ILE A 37 -13.90 5.12 -4.59
N LEU A 38 -12.91 4.69 -3.80
CA LEU A 38 -12.04 3.56 -4.11
C LEU A 38 -12.80 2.23 -4.16
N PHE A 39 -13.78 2.01 -3.28
CA PHE A 39 -14.69 0.87 -3.35
C PHE A 39 -15.46 0.89 -4.66
N ARG A 40 -16.08 2.03 -5.03
CA ARG A 40 -16.80 2.18 -6.30
C ARG A 40 -15.90 1.84 -7.49
N HIS A 41 -14.66 2.34 -7.52
CA HIS A 41 -13.70 1.99 -8.58
C HIS A 41 -13.34 0.51 -8.59
N THR A 42 -13.12 -0.08 -7.42
CA THR A 42 -12.79 -1.50 -7.27
C THR A 42 -13.89 -2.41 -7.79
N PHE A 43 -15.15 -2.13 -7.41
CA PHE A 43 -16.31 -2.88 -7.88
C PHE A 43 -16.55 -2.68 -9.39
N LYS A 44 -16.46 -1.44 -9.88
CA LYS A 44 -16.65 -1.14 -11.32
C LYS A 44 -15.60 -1.80 -12.20
N ALA A 45 -14.33 -1.81 -11.77
CA ALA A 45 -13.22 -2.42 -12.51
C ALA A 45 -13.04 -3.92 -12.21
N ARG A 46 -13.84 -4.50 -11.31
CA ARG A 46 -13.76 -5.89 -10.81
C ARG A 46 -12.34 -6.27 -10.35
N SER A 47 -11.61 -5.31 -9.80
CA SER A 47 -10.20 -5.45 -9.41
C SER A 47 -10.06 -5.92 -7.96
N TRP A 48 -10.51 -7.14 -7.66
CA TRP A 48 -10.50 -7.69 -6.28
C TRP A 48 -9.13 -7.66 -5.59
N TRP A 49 -8.05 -7.72 -6.37
CA TRP A 49 -6.66 -7.58 -5.87
C TRP A 49 -6.37 -6.22 -5.22
N SER A 50 -7.14 -5.18 -5.54
CA SER A 50 -6.99 -3.83 -5.00
C SER A 50 -7.77 -3.57 -3.71
N LEU A 51 -8.55 -4.55 -3.21
CA LEU A 51 -9.41 -4.39 -2.04
C LEU A 51 -8.69 -3.97 -0.76
N CYS A 52 -7.39 -4.28 -0.63
CA CYS A 52 -6.59 -3.84 0.51
C CYS A 52 -6.62 -2.31 0.69
N LEU A 53 -6.56 -1.53 -0.39
CA LEU A 53 -6.55 -0.07 -0.32
C LEU A 53 -7.86 0.55 0.23
N PRO A 54 -9.05 0.28 -0.34
CA PRO A 54 -10.31 0.83 0.18
C PRO A 54 -10.63 0.32 1.60
N ILE A 55 -10.28 -0.93 1.91
CA ILE A 55 -10.43 -1.50 3.26
C ILE A 55 -9.50 -0.76 4.24
N GLY A 56 -8.24 -0.55 3.87
CA GLY A 56 -7.26 0.20 4.67
C GLY A 56 -7.70 1.64 4.93
N ALA A 57 -8.20 2.33 3.90
CA ALA A 57 -8.74 3.68 4.04
C ALA A 57 -10.00 3.73 4.92
N PHE A 58 -10.88 2.73 4.82
CA PHE A 58 -12.05 2.61 5.68
C PHE A 58 -11.65 2.42 7.15
N PHE A 59 -10.74 1.48 7.43
CA PHE A 59 -10.22 1.27 8.77
C PHE A 59 -9.55 2.54 9.30
N TYR A 60 -8.76 3.25 8.49
CA TYR A 60 -8.16 4.50 8.92
C TYR A 60 -9.21 5.55 9.33
N ALA A 61 -10.28 5.71 8.56
CA ALA A 61 -11.40 6.58 8.93
C ALA A 61 -12.09 6.14 10.23
N LEU A 62 -12.33 4.83 10.39
CA LEU A 62 -12.90 4.24 11.59
C LEU A 62 -12.02 4.49 12.83
N GLY A 63 -10.70 4.40 12.68
CA GLY A 63 -9.74 4.73 13.74
C GLY A 63 -9.88 6.16 14.26
N PHE A 64 -10.09 7.13 13.37
CA PHE A 64 -10.36 8.52 13.77
C PHE A 64 -11.73 8.69 14.44
N ILE A 65 -12.76 7.97 14.00
CA ILE A 65 -14.08 7.99 14.65
C ILE A 65 -13.97 7.43 16.07
N LEU A 66 -13.28 6.30 16.27
CA LEU A 66 -13.03 5.74 17.60
C LEU A 66 -12.24 6.73 18.46
N ARG A 67 -11.26 7.44 17.88
CA ARG A 67 -10.49 8.46 18.58
C ARG A 67 -11.35 9.63 19.06
N ILE A 68 -12.32 10.07 18.28
CA ILE A 68 -13.30 11.09 18.68
C ILE A 68 -14.22 10.55 19.79
N ALA A 69 -14.70 9.31 19.65
CA ALA A 69 -15.57 8.67 20.63
C ALA A 69 -14.89 8.52 22.00
N LEU A 70 -13.59 8.17 22.02
CA LEU A 70 -12.75 8.15 23.22
C LEU A 70 -12.64 9.54 23.85
N ALA A 71 -12.40 10.59 23.06
CA ALA A 71 -12.28 11.96 23.55
C ALA A 71 -13.61 12.60 24.03
N ILE A 72 -14.75 11.91 23.85
CA ILE A 72 -16.07 12.37 24.30
C ILE A 72 -16.52 11.62 25.56
N ASN A 73 -16.16 10.34 25.71
CA ASN A 73 -16.60 9.48 26.82
C ASN A 73 -15.43 9.13 27.74
N GLU A 74 -14.79 10.12 28.35
CA GLU A 74 -13.64 9.92 29.25
C GLU A 74 -14.00 9.11 30.51
N ASP A 75 -15.28 9.06 30.90
CA ASP A 75 -15.72 8.59 32.21
C ASP A 75 -16.44 7.21 32.23
N THR A 76 -16.73 6.56 31.09
CA THR A 76 -17.72 5.43 31.11
C THR A 76 -17.53 4.26 30.13
N LEU A 77 -16.35 3.99 29.57
CA LEU A 77 -16.14 2.73 28.84
C LEU A 77 -14.85 2.06 29.29
N ASP A 78 -14.89 0.75 29.57
CA ASP A 78 -13.71 -0.08 29.86
C ASP A 78 -12.58 0.20 28.84
N ASN A 79 -11.63 1.03 29.28
CA ASN A 79 -10.78 1.88 28.44
C ASN A 79 -9.69 1.12 27.65
N LEU A 80 -9.48 -0.17 27.95
CA LEU A 80 -8.42 -0.96 27.33
C LEU A 80 -8.83 -1.57 25.98
N ILE A 81 -10.03 -2.13 25.87
CA ILE A 81 -10.47 -2.81 24.63
C ILE A 81 -10.69 -1.81 23.51
N LEU A 82 -11.33 -0.68 23.82
CA LEU A 82 -11.55 0.38 22.83
C LEU A 82 -10.23 1.03 22.38
N PHE A 83 -9.26 1.16 23.29
CA PHE A 83 -7.90 1.59 22.98
C PHE A 83 -7.17 0.59 22.07
N ILE A 84 -7.19 -0.70 22.41
CA ILE A 84 -6.58 -1.76 21.59
C ILE A 84 -7.20 -1.77 20.20
N MET A 85 -8.53 -1.65 20.09
CA MET A 85 -9.22 -1.62 18.80
C MET A 85 -8.84 -0.38 17.98
N ALA A 86 -8.78 0.81 18.59
CA ALA A 86 -8.34 2.02 17.90
C ALA A 86 -6.89 1.88 17.40
N GLN A 87 -6.00 1.34 18.22
CA GLN A 87 -4.59 1.16 17.87
C GLN A 87 -4.43 0.13 16.74
N LEU A 88 -5.11 -1.02 16.81
CA LEU A 88 -5.07 -2.04 15.77
C LEU A 88 -5.59 -1.52 14.43
N VAL A 89 -6.68 -0.76 14.46
CA VAL A 89 -7.29 -0.17 13.27
C VAL A 89 -6.38 0.88 12.63
N ILE A 90 -5.71 1.70 13.44
CA ILE A 90 -4.74 2.71 12.97
C ILE A 90 -3.46 2.05 12.42
N VAL A 91 -2.95 1.01 13.10
CA VAL A 91 -1.74 0.28 12.69
C VAL A 91 -1.99 -0.58 11.44
N CYS A 92 -3.23 -1.03 11.22
CA CYS A 92 -3.60 -1.83 10.04
C CYS A 92 -3.61 -1.00 8.75
N ALA A 93 -3.97 0.27 8.86
CA ALA A 93 -4.03 1.18 7.72
C ALA A 93 -2.73 1.19 6.89
N PRO A 94 -1.55 1.58 7.41
CA PRO A 94 -0.32 1.63 6.61
C PRO A 94 0.06 0.29 5.98
N ALA A 95 -0.14 -0.84 6.69
CA ALA A 95 0.14 -2.17 6.13
C ALA A 95 -0.72 -2.45 4.88
N ALA A 96 -1.99 -2.03 4.89
CA ALA A 96 -2.88 -2.16 3.74
C ALA A 96 -2.45 -1.29 2.54
N PHE A 97 -1.96 -0.07 2.79
CA PHE A 97 -1.42 0.81 1.75
C PHE A 97 -0.12 0.27 1.13
N LEU A 98 0.77 -0.27 1.96
CA LEU A 98 2.01 -0.90 1.51
C LEU A 98 1.72 -2.14 0.66
N ALA A 99 0.84 -3.03 1.15
CA ALA A 99 0.38 -4.19 0.42
C ALA A 99 -0.21 -3.84 -0.95
N PHE A 100 -1.01 -2.77 -1.03
CA PHE A 100 -1.53 -2.28 -2.31
C PHE A 100 -0.41 -1.89 -3.28
N ASN A 101 0.57 -1.11 -2.83
CA ASN A 101 1.70 -0.68 -3.65
C ASN A 101 2.55 -1.88 -4.14
N TYR A 102 2.74 -2.90 -3.30
CA TYR A 102 3.44 -4.14 -3.69
C TYR A 102 2.67 -4.95 -4.74
N ILE A 103 1.35 -5.10 -4.57
CA ILE A 103 0.51 -5.82 -5.54
C ILE A 103 0.46 -5.06 -6.86
N LEU A 104 0.32 -3.73 -6.80
CA LEU A 104 0.33 -2.88 -7.99
C LEU A 104 1.65 -2.98 -8.73
N TYR A 105 2.79 -2.90 -8.03
CA TYR A 105 4.13 -3.14 -8.59
C TYR A 105 4.19 -4.50 -9.29
N GLY A 106 3.83 -5.58 -8.58
CA GLY A 106 3.90 -6.93 -9.12
C GLY A 106 3.08 -7.08 -10.40
N ARG A 107 1.84 -6.56 -10.42
CA ARG A 107 0.93 -6.66 -11.58
C ARG A 107 1.30 -5.73 -12.74
N LEU A 108 1.86 -4.56 -12.45
CA LEU A 108 2.28 -3.62 -13.48
C LEU A 108 3.44 -4.19 -14.28
N LEU A 109 4.38 -4.82 -13.59
CA LEU A 109 5.63 -5.31 -14.16
C LEU A 109 5.55 -6.77 -14.63
N ALA A 110 4.67 -7.58 -14.03
CA ALA A 110 4.36 -8.92 -14.50
C ALA A 110 3.89 -8.87 -15.96
N GLY A 111 4.74 -9.38 -16.86
CA GLY A 111 4.46 -9.49 -18.29
C GLY A 111 4.72 -8.24 -19.13
N ARG A 112 5.12 -7.09 -18.56
CA ARG A 112 5.38 -5.85 -19.32
C ARG A 112 6.83 -5.39 -19.35
N VAL A 113 7.65 -5.87 -18.43
CA VAL A 113 9.07 -5.57 -18.40
C VAL A 113 9.84 -6.86 -18.56
N ASN A 114 10.87 -6.85 -19.40
CA ASN A 114 11.70 -8.03 -19.58
C ASN A 114 12.30 -8.47 -18.22
N PRO A 115 12.16 -9.75 -17.83
CA PRO A 115 12.68 -10.26 -16.56
C PRO A 115 14.18 -9.96 -16.33
N LYS A 116 14.95 -9.76 -17.42
CA LYS A 116 16.38 -9.42 -17.36
C LYS A 116 16.69 -8.13 -16.62
N TYR A 117 15.76 -7.19 -16.55
CA TYR A 117 15.95 -5.91 -15.85
C TYR A 117 15.58 -5.98 -14.37
N SER A 118 14.84 -7.02 -13.95
CA SER A 118 14.37 -7.19 -12.58
C SER A 118 15.37 -7.99 -11.75
N ILE A 119 15.77 -7.45 -10.60
CA ILE A 119 16.63 -8.13 -9.62
C ILE A 119 15.97 -9.43 -9.13
N MET A 120 14.64 -9.40 -9.01
CA MET A 120 13.82 -10.51 -8.55
C MET A 120 12.50 -10.52 -9.31
N ARG A 121 11.90 -11.70 -9.54
CA ARG A 121 10.60 -11.81 -10.22
C ARG A 121 9.55 -10.93 -9.49
N PRO A 122 8.87 -9.99 -10.18
CA PRO A 122 7.95 -9.05 -9.55
C PRO A 122 6.85 -9.70 -8.70
N GLU A 123 6.44 -10.93 -9.05
CA GLU A 123 5.43 -11.70 -8.32
C GLU A 123 5.95 -12.25 -6.99
N ILE A 124 7.25 -12.54 -6.88
CA ILE A 124 7.88 -13.01 -5.64
C ILE A 124 8.13 -11.82 -4.71
N VAL A 125 8.59 -10.70 -5.27
CA VAL A 125 8.82 -9.43 -4.57
C VAL A 125 7.58 -9.06 -3.76
N SER A 126 6.41 -8.98 -4.42
CA SER A 126 5.19 -8.57 -3.73
C SER A 126 4.81 -9.49 -2.56
N ARG A 127 4.98 -10.81 -2.70
CA ARG A 127 4.67 -11.77 -1.63
C ARG A 127 5.63 -11.66 -0.44
N VAL A 128 6.93 -11.54 -0.69
CA VAL A 128 7.95 -11.43 0.36
C VAL A 128 7.74 -10.16 1.19
N PHE A 129 7.52 -9.02 0.52
CA PHE A 129 7.30 -7.75 1.21
C PHE A 129 5.98 -7.71 1.98
N ILE A 130 4.91 -8.34 1.47
CA ILE A 130 3.66 -8.48 2.25
C ILE A 130 3.88 -9.31 3.52
N ILE A 131 4.62 -10.43 3.45
CA ILE A 131 4.90 -11.26 4.63
C ILE A 131 5.75 -10.49 5.65
N SER A 132 6.76 -9.74 5.17
CA SER A 132 7.55 -8.83 5.99
C SER A 132 6.63 -7.84 6.72
N ASP A 133 5.73 -7.17 6.01
CA ASP A 133 4.84 -6.17 6.59
C ASP A 133 3.81 -6.75 7.57
N VAL A 134 3.29 -7.94 7.31
CA VAL A 134 2.42 -8.64 8.27
C VAL A 134 3.19 -8.95 9.55
N THR A 135 4.46 -9.35 9.44
CA THR A 135 5.31 -9.63 10.61
C THR A 135 5.57 -8.35 11.40
N THR A 136 5.92 -7.25 10.73
CA THR A 136 6.16 -5.96 11.40
C THR A 136 4.87 -5.34 11.96
N PHE A 137 3.72 -5.59 11.32
CA PHE A 137 2.41 -5.23 11.84
C PHE A 137 2.10 -5.93 13.17
N LEU A 138 2.36 -7.24 13.26
CA LEU A 138 2.16 -8.00 14.50
C LEU A 138 3.09 -7.52 15.64
N LEU A 139 4.32 -7.12 15.31
CA LEU A 139 5.23 -6.48 16.27
C LEU A 139 4.67 -5.14 16.76
N GLN A 140 4.16 -4.28 15.88
CA GLN A 140 3.54 -3.01 16.29
C GLN A 140 2.25 -3.21 17.08
N ALA A 141 1.41 -4.17 16.69
CA ALA A 141 0.18 -4.50 17.41
C ALA A 141 0.48 -4.98 18.84
N SER A 142 1.47 -5.87 19.00
CA SER A 142 1.89 -6.35 20.31
C SER A 142 2.58 -5.25 21.13
N GLY A 143 3.48 -4.47 20.53
CA GLY A 143 4.13 -3.33 21.19
C GLY A 143 3.13 -2.26 21.65
N GLY A 144 2.17 -1.91 20.80
CA GLY A 144 1.08 -0.98 21.12
C GLY A 144 0.17 -1.50 22.24
N GLY A 145 -0.18 -2.78 22.22
CA GLY A 145 -0.94 -3.42 23.30
C GLY A 145 -0.20 -3.42 24.65
N LEU A 146 1.09 -3.76 24.64
CA LEU A 146 1.93 -3.75 25.85
C LEU A 146 2.16 -2.35 26.42
N THR A 147 2.14 -1.32 25.57
CA THR A 147 2.26 0.09 26.00
C THR A 147 1.07 0.53 26.87
N ALA A 148 -0.08 -0.14 26.75
CA ALA A 148 -1.28 0.11 27.54
C ALA A 148 -1.29 -0.57 28.91
N MET A 149 -0.34 -1.47 29.17
CA MET A 149 -0.27 -2.23 30.42
C MET A 149 0.71 -1.58 31.39
N ASP A 150 0.28 -1.42 32.65
CA ASP A 150 1.13 -0.89 33.71
C ASP A 150 2.37 -1.77 33.92
N GLY A 151 3.55 -1.15 34.00
CA GLY A 151 4.84 -1.84 34.17
C GLY A 151 5.47 -2.43 32.89
N MET A 152 4.72 -2.56 31.78
CA MET A 152 5.23 -3.11 30.51
C MET A 152 5.44 -2.05 29.42
N ARG A 153 5.22 -0.76 29.74
CA ARG A 153 5.23 0.35 28.78
C ARG A 153 6.54 0.48 28.00
N GLU A 154 7.68 0.39 28.66
CA GLU A 154 8.99 0.56 28.01
C GLU A 154 9.35 -0.63 27.09
N ALA A 155 8.96 -1.84 27.48
CA ALA A 155 9.08 -3.03 26.65
C ALA A 155 8.18 -2.91 25.41
N GLY A 156 6.93 -2.48 25.59
CA GLY A 156 5.98 -2.24 24.49
C GLY A 156 6.49 -1.19 23.50
N ARG A 157 7.02 -0.07 24.00
CA ARG A 157 7.62 0.99 23.19
C ARG A 157 8.80 0.48 22.36
N SER A 158 9.70 -0.30 22.97
CA SER A 158 10.85 -0.89 22.27
C SER A 158 10.44 -1.83 21.14
N ILE A 159 9.44 -2.67 21.38
CA ILE A 159 8.88 -3.58 20.36
C ILE A 159 8.22 -2.81 19.22
N MET A 160 7.47 -1.75 19.55
CA MET A 160 6.82 -0.87 18.55
C MET A 160 7.85 -0.19 17.64
N VAL A 161 8.90 0.42 18.21
CA VAL A 161 9.98 1.06 17.45
C VAL A 161 10.71 0.05 16.57
N GLY A 162 10.99 -1.16 17.08
CA GLY A 162 11.60 -2.23 16.31
C GLY A 162 10.75 -2.64 15.09
N GLY A 163 9.44 -2.80 15.28
CA GLY A 163 8.50 -3.10 14.19
C GLY A 163 8.44 -1.99 13.13
N LEU A 164 8.35 -0.73 13.57
CA LEU A 164 8.34 0.44 12.68
C LEU A 164 9.64 0.57 11.88
N GLY A 165 10.79 0.41 12.54
CA GLY A 165 12.10 0.47 11.89
C GLY A 165 12.31 -0.65 10.87
N ALA A 166 11.93 -1.87 11.20
CA ALA A 166 11.98 -2.99 10.26
C ALA A 166 11.05 -2.79 9.06
N GLN A 167 9.84 -2.27 9.27
CA GLN A 167 8.90 -1.94 8.19
C GLN A 167 9.47 -0.84 7.29
N LEU A 168 10.04 0.22 7.87
CA LEU A 168 10.67 1.31 7.12
C LEU A 168 11.84 0.79 6.27
N ALA A 169 12.73 -0.01 6.85
CA ALA A 169 13.85 -0.61 6.13
C ALA A 169 13.37 -1.49 4.96
N SER A 170 12.39 -2.35 5.21
CA SER A 170 11.78 -3.20 4.18
C SER A 170 11.19 -2.38 3.04
N TYR A 171 10.46 -1.31 3.35
CA TYR A 171 9.85 -0.46 2.33
C TYR A 171 10.86 0.36 1.53
N ILE A 172 11.94 0.84 2.16
CA ILE A 172 13.06 1.50 1.46
C ILE A 172 13.67 0.54 0.44
N ILE A 173 13.95 -0.71 0.84
CA ILE A 173 14.52 -1.72 -0.06
C ILE A 173 13.58 -1.94 -1.25
N PHE A 174 12.27 -2.09 -1.02
CA PHE A 174 11.30 -2.19 -2.09
C PHE A 174 11.32 -0.98 -3.05
N TRP A 175 11.33 0.23 -2.50
CA TRP A 175 11.31 1.45 -3.31
C TRP A 175 12.58 1.61 -4.15
N VAL A 176 13.74 1.29 -3.59
CA VAL A 176 15.03 1.26 -4.32
C VAL A 176 15.00 0.20 -5.42
N MET A 177 14.52 -1.02 -5.13
CA MET A 177 14.37 -2.07 -6.14
C MET A 177 13.49 -1.61 -7.31
N PHE A 178 12.37 -0.95 -6.99
CA PHE A 178 11.46 -0.39 -7.99
C PHE A 178 12.13 0.72 -8.82
N ALA A 179 12.84 1.65 -8.19
CA ALA A 179 13.56 2.71 -8.88
C ALA A 179 14.67 2.18 -9.81
N VAL A 180 15.44 1.18 -9.35
CA VAL A 180 16.47 0.53 -10.17
C VAL A 180 15.87 -0.17 -11.38
N LEU A 181 14.76 -0.89 -11.20
CA LEU A 181 14.05 -1.53 -12.30
C LEU A 181 13.56 -0.49 -13.31
N HIS A 182 12.91 0.57 -12.83
CA HIS A 182 12.40 1.65 -13.69
C HIS A 182 13.54 2.29 -14.49
N TYR A 183 14.66 2.61 -13.84
CA TYR A 183 15.83 3.18 -14.51
C TYR A 183 16.42 2.24 -15.56
N ARG A 184 16.60 0.95 -15.24
CA ARG A 184 17.14 -0.04 -16.18
C ARG A 184 16.24 -0.26 -17.39
N ALA A 185 14.94 -0.39 -17.17
CA ALA A 185 13.96 -0.55 -18.23
C ALA A 185 13.88 0.71 -19.12
N HIS A 186 14.05 1.91 -18.53
CA HIS A 186 13.98 3.15 -19.29
C HIS A 186 15.22 3.31 -20.18
N ARG A 187 16.40 3.02 -19.63
CA ARG A 187 17.66 3.03 -20.38
C ARG A 187 17.69 2.01 -21.52
N ALA A 188 17.01 0.88 -21.34
CA ALA A 188 16.89 -0.15 -22.37
C ALA A 188 15.89 0.18 -23.48
N GLY A 189 15.11 1.27 -23.36
CA GLY A 189 14.05 1.62 -24.31
C GLY A 189 12.82 0.70 -24.23
N ASP A 190 12.76 -0.19 -23.25
CA ASP A 190 11.66 -1.16 -23.06
C ASP A 190 10.38 -0.48 -22.53
N LEU A 191 10.52 0.72 -21.96
CA LEU A 191 9.43 1.60 -21.53
C LEU A 191 9.01 2.54 -22.66
N LYS A 192 8.15 2.06 -23.56
CA LYS A 192 7.50 2.93 -24.56
C LYS A 192 6.59 3.94 -23.84
N GLN A 193 6.96 5.22 -23.84
CA GLN A 193 6.20 6.31 -23.20
C GLN A 193 4.80 6.52 -23.78
N SER A 194 4.51 5.99 -24.97
CA SER A 194 3.18 6.07 -25.59
C SER A 194 2.12 5.27 -24.82
N GLN A 195 2.53 4.33 -23.96
CA GLN A 195 1.60 3.42 -23.34
C GLN A 195 0.96 4.01 -22.06
N PRO A 196 -0.37 3.85 -21.87
CA PRO A 196 -1.11 4.47 -20.77
C PRO A 196 -0.67 3.97 -19.37
N TRP A 197 -0.01 2.81 -19.30
CA TRP A 197 0.52 2.26 -18.04
C TRP A 197 1.77 2.99 -17.53
N HIS A 198 2.47 3.76 -18.37
CA HIS A 198 3.63 4.55 -17.92
C HIS A 198 3.25 5.60 -16.87
N LYS A 199 2.04 6.17 -16.97
CA LYS A 199 1.50 7.11 -15.97
C LYS A 199 1.37 6.45 -14.59
N ILE A 200 1.05 5.15 -14.56
CA ILE A 200 0.86 4.39 -13.31
C ILE A 200 2.19 4.16 -12.58
N ILE A 201 3.32 4.06 -13.31
CA ILE A 201 4.66 3.99 -12.71
C ILE A 201 4.95 5.25 -11.89
N TRP A 202 4.69 6.42 -12.48
CA TRP A 202 4.89 7.70 -11.79
C TRP A 202 3.94 7.85 -10.60
N VAL A 203 2.67 7.50 -10.77
CA VAL A 203 1.70 7.47 -9.66
C VAL A 203 2.20 6.59 -8.51
N LEU A 204 2.72 5.40 -8.81
CA LEU A 204 3.27 4.49 -7.80
C LEU A 204 4.50 5.09 -7.11
N HIS A 205 5.39 5.78 -7.83
CA HIS A 205 6.53 6.49 -7.22
C HIS A 205 6.07 7.61 -6.28
N PHE A 206 5.14 8.47 -6.72
CA PHE A 206 4.63 9.56 -5.91
C PHE A 206 3.91 9.05 -4.66
N SER A 207 3.02 8.06 -4.82
CA SER A 207 2.35 7.42 -3.69
C SER A 207 3.36 6.79 -2.72
N SER A 208 4.37 6.10 -3.23
CA SER A 208 5.41 5.48 -2.39
C SER A 208 6.24 6.51 -1.63
N ALA A 209 6.54 7.66 -2.23
CA ALA A 209 7.26 8.74 -1.55
C ALA A 209 6.46 9.30 -0.36
N PHE A 210 5.16 9.54 -0.52
CA PHE A 210 4.31 10.01 0.57
C PHE A 210 4.19 8.99 1.71
N VAL A 211 4.03 7.70 1.37
CA VAL A 211 4.01 6.62 2.38
C VAL A 211 5.36 6.51 3.11
N LEU A 212 6.47 6.72 2.40
CA LEU A 212 7.80 6.69 3.00
C LEU A 212 8.00 7.83 4.01
N VAL A 213 7.57 9.06 3.68
CA VAL A 213 7.61 10.20 4.61
C VAL A 213 6.84 9.87 5.89
N ARG A 214 5.65 9.28 5.77
CA ARG A 214 4.87 8.81 6.92
C ARG A 214 5.63 7.77 7.74
N CYS A 215 6.21 6.74 7.10
CA CYS A 215 6.94 5.69 7.81
C CYS A 215 8.16 6.24 8.57
N ILE A 216 8.87 7.22 7.99
CA ILE A 216 9.98 7.91 8.66
C ILE A 216 9.47 8.68 9.88
N PHE A 217 8.41 9.50 9.69
CA PHE A 217 7.80 10.26 10.77
C PHE A 217 7.34 9.35 11.92
N ARG A 218 6.63 8.27 11.62
CA ARG A 218 6.15 7.32 12.64
C ARG A 218 7.28 6.62 13.39
N THR A 219 8.35 6.27 12.70
CA THR A 219 9.52 5.68 13.36
C THR A 219 10.18 6.70 14.29
N ALA A 220 10.32 7.96 13.85
CA ALA A 220 10.88 9.03 14.65
C ALA A 220 10.00 9.38 15.86
N GLU A 221 8.67 9.49 15.68
CA GLU A 221 7.67 9.75 16.72
C GLU A 221 7.83 8.77 17.89
N TRP A 222 8.00 7.48 17.61
CA TRP A 222 8.11 6.45 18.65
C TRP A 222 9.52 6.29 19.23
N ALA A 223 10.55 6.68 18.47
CA ALA A 223 11.94 6.61 18.89
C ALA A 223 12.32 7.73 19.87
N VAL A 224 11.65 8.88 19.76
CA VAL A 224 11.96 10.09 20.53
C VAL A 224 11.24 10.09 21.90
N PRO A 225 11.83 10.68 22.95
CA PRO A 225 11.18 10.77 24.26
C PRO A 225 9.95 11.70 24.25
N ALA A 226 9.01 11.46 25.19
CA ALA A 226 7.67 12.07 25.19
C ALA A 226 7.65 13.61 25.35
N ASP A 227 8.76 14.22 25.75
CA ASP A 227 8.93 15.66 25.97
C ASP A 227 9.42 16.43 24.73
N HIS A 228 9.69 15.75 23.63
CA HIS A 228 10.23 16.39 22.44
C HIS A 228 9.15 17.10 21.59
N ASP A 229 9.54 18.22 20.98
CA ASP A 229 8.69 19.09 20.13
C ASP A 229 7.95 18.36 18.98
N LEU A 230 8.42 17.17 18.59
CA LEU A 230 7.82 16.34 17.54
C LEU A 230 6.48 15.73 17.98
N ILE A 231 6.33 15.48 19.28
CA ILE A 231 5.14 14.86 19.88
C ILE A 231 4.21 15.94 20.44
N THR A 232 4.75 17.04 20.95
CA THR A 232 3.96 18.12 21.57
C THR A 232 3.24 19.00 20.54
N GLN A 233 3.69 19.06 19.29
CA GLN A 233 3.06 19.84 18.22
C GLN A 233 2.08 19.01 17.37
N GLU A 234 0.79 19.05 17.73
CA GLU A 234 -0.29 18.33 17.04
C GLU A 234 -0.36 18.58 15.52
N TRP A 235 -0.03 19.80 15.06
CA TRP A 235 -0.08 20.13 13.63
C TRP A 235 0.94 19.34 12.79
N ILE A 236 2.10 18.99 13.37
CA ILE A 236 3.13 18.17 12.70
C ILE A 236 2.59 16.76 12.46
N PHE A 237 1.91 16.18 13.45
CA PHE A 237 1.26 14.88 13.32
C PHE A 237 0.23 14.87 12.18
N TYR A 238 -0.67 15.85 12.15
CA TYR A 238 -1.67 15.93 11.07
C TYR A 238 -1.02 16.10 9.70
N LEU A 239 0.01 16.93 9.58
CA LEU A 239 0.67 17.17 8.30
C LEU A 239 1.49 15.96 7.82
N LEU A 240 2.32 15.38 8.68
CA LEU A 240 3.28 14.34 8.29
C LEU A 240 2.69 12.92 8.32
N ASP A 241 1.62 12.68 9.08
CA ASP A 241 0.93 11.39 9.11
C ASP A 241 -0.33 11.38 8.25
N VAL A 242 -1.28 12.28 8.56
CA VAL A 242 -2.63 12.22 8.03
C VAL A 242 -2.68 12.75 6.59
N VAL A 243 -2.09 13.92 6.35
CA VAL A 243 -2.08 14.55 5.03
C VAL A 243 -1.21 13.75 4.05
N THR A 244 -0.04 13.26 4.45
CA THR A 244 0.81 12.43 3.58
C THR A 244 0.09 11.17 3.13
N LEU A 245 -0.58 10.46 4.05
CA LEU A 245 -1.35 9.27 3.69
C LEU A 245 -2.58 9.60 2.85
N PHE A 246 -3.24 10.73 3.14
CA PHE A 246 -4.37 11.19 2.35
C PHE A 246 -3.94 11.50 0.92
N LEU A 247 -2.82 12.20 0.71
CA LEU A 247 -2.25 12.46 -0.62
C LEU A 247 -1.89 11.16 -1.34
N ALA A 248 -1.24 10.22 -0.65
CA ALA A 248 -0.91 8.91 -1.21
C ALA A 248 -2.16 8.15 -1.70
N THR A 249 -3.29 8.32 -1.02
CA THR A 249 -4.58 7.66 -1.31
C THR A 249 -5.38 8.41 -2.36
N ALA A 250 -5.40 9.74 -2.29
CA ALA A 250 -6.18 10.62 -3.15
C ALA A 250 -5.74 10.49 -4.61
N ILE A 251 -4.43 10.30 -4.86
CA ILE A 251 -3.91 10.08 -6.22
C ILE A 251 -4.62 8.88 -6.88
N TYR A 252 -4.85 7.79 -6.14
CA TYR A 252 -5.54 6.61 -6.66
C TYR A 252 -7.05 6.80 -6.82
N CYS A 253 -7.66 7.77 -6.15
CA CYS A 253 -9.06 8.13 -6.36
C CYS A 253 -9.25 8.77 -7.75
N PHE A 254 -8.30 9.58 -8.20
CA PHE A 254 -8.35 10.22 -9.52
C PHE A 254 -7.82 9.33 -10.64
N LEU A 255 -6.72 8.62 -10.38
CA LEU A 255 -6.01 7.78 -11.35
C LEU A 255 -6.10 6.31 -10.94
N TRP A 256 -7.19 5.65 -11.31
CA TRP A 256 -7.39 4.23 -10.99
C TRP A 256 -6.47 3.33 -11.84
N PRO A 257 -5.55 2.55 -11.23
CA PRO A 257 -4.59 1.75 -11.98
C PRO A 257 -5.23 0.63 -12.80
N ALA A 258 -6.32 0.02 -12.31
CA ALA A 258 -6.91 -1.14 -12.97
C ALA A 258 -7.49 -0.81 -14.35
N PHE A 259 -7.98 0.42 -14.56
CA PHE A 259 -8.46 0.85 -15.88
C PHE A 259 -7.32 0.90 -16.89
N HIS A 260 -6.17 1.45 -16.50
CA HIS A 260 -5.01 1.61 -17.38
C HIS A 260 -4.33 0.27 -17.68
N ILE A 261 -4.22 -0.61 -16.68
CA ILE A 261 -3.61 -1.94 -16.83
C ILE A 261 -4.47 -2.85 -17.73
N ASN A 262 -5.79 -2.87 -17.52
CA ASN A 262 -6.69 -3.71 -18.31
C ASN A 262 -6.79 -3.23 -19.77
N ASN A 263 -6.88 -1.92 -20.00
CA ASN A 263 -6.94 -1.37 -21.35
C ASN A 263 -5.64 -1.57 -22.14
N SER A 264 -4.48 -1.59 -21.47
CA SER A 264 -3.20 -1.89 -22.13
C SER A 264 -3.17 -3.35 -22.61
N THR A 265 -3.69 -4.27 -21.79
CA THR A 265 -3.71 -5.70 -22.12
C THR A 265 -4.68 -6.00 -23.26
N SER A 266 -5.78 -5.24 -23.38
CA SER A 266 -6.67 -5.36 -24.54
C SER A 266 -6.01 -4.81 -25.80
N ASN A 267 -5.39 -3.63 -25.74
CA ASN A 267 -4.77 -3.03 -26.93
C ASN A 267 -3.59 -3.87 -27.46
N GLU A 268 -2.73 -4.39 -26.58
CA GLU A 268 -1.62 -5.27 -27.00
C GLU A 268 -2.12 -6.54 -27.71
N LYS A 269 -3.27 -7.10 -27.30
CA LYS A 269 -3.89 -8.25 -27.97
C LYS A 269 -4.45 -7.89 -29.35
N TRP A 270 -5.07 -6.72 -29.49
CA TRP A 270 -5.56 -6.23 -30.79
C TRP A 270 -4.41 -5.96 -31.75
N ASP A 271 -3.33 -5.34 -31.27
CA ASP A 271 -2.14 -5.07 -32.09
C ASP A 271 -1.49 -6.38 -32.57
N GLN A 272 -1.29 -7.36 -31.68
CA GLN A 272 -0.76 -8.69 -32.05
C GLN A 272 -1.66 -9.43 -33.05
N GLN A 273 -2.98 -9.42 -32.86
CA GLN A 273 -3.91 -10.02 -33.81
C GLN A 273 -3.90 -9.31 -35.17
N SER A 274 -3.71 -7.99 -35.19
CA SER A 274 -3.62 -7.22 -36.42
C SER A 274 -2.32 -7.47 -37.18
N GLU A 275 -1.20 -7.63 -36.49
CA GLU A 275 0.09 -8.01 -37.08
C GLU A 275 0.05 -9.45 -37.63
N GLU A 276 -0.52 -10.41 -36.89
CA GLU A 276 -0.66 -11.81 -37.32
C GLU A 276 -1.66 -11.97 -38.50
N SER A 277 -2.67 -11.09 -38.58
CA SER A 277 -3.60 -11.04 -39.73
C SER A 277 -2.98 -10.37 -40.96
N GLN A 278 -1.92 -9.57 -40.79
CA GLN A 278 -1.23 -8.85 -41.87
C GLN A 278 0.00 -9.61 -42.40
N THR A 279 0.53 -10.59 -41.66
CA THR A 279 1.53 -11.52 -42.20
C THR A 279 0.93 -12.35 -43.34
N PRO A 280 1.41 -12.23 -44.59
CA PRO A 280 0.90 -13.03 -45.70
C PRO A 280 1.11 -14.51 -45.41
N MET A 281 0.11 -15.36 -45.70
CA MET A 281 0.29 -16.81 -45.68
C MET A 281 1.29 -17.21 -46.77
N GLU A 282 2.58 -17.16 -46.47
CA GLU A 282 3.59 -17.86 -47.26
C GLU A 282 3.36 -19.36 -47.10
N HIS A 283 2.81 -19.95 -48.17
CA HIS A 283 2.76 -21.36 -48.52
C HIS A 283 3.26 -22.35 -47.44
N VAL A 284 2.31 -22.91 -46.67
CA VAL A 284 2.47 -24.26 -46.14
C VAL A 284 2.45 -25.20 -47.35
N SER A 285 3.64 -25.45 -47.91
CA SER A 285 3.85 -26.51 -48.88
C SER A 285 3.48 -27.85 -48.24
N ALA A 286 2.38 -28.44 -48.70
CA ALA A 286 1.93 -29.76 -48.29
C ALA A 286 3.06 -30.80 -48.49
N PRO A 287 3.24 -31.78 -47.58
CA PRO A 287 4.11 -32.91 -47.86
C PRO A 287 3.50 -33.69 -49.02
N GLY A 288 4.20 -33.71 -50.16
CA GLY A 288 3.78 -34.40 -51.37
C GLY A 288 3.52 -35.88 -51.11
N ALA A 289 2.31 -36.31 -51.43
CA ALA A 289 1.99 -37.72 -51.64
C ALA A 289 2.54 -38.15 -53.01
N PRO A 290 3.26 -39.28 -53.11
CA PRO A 290 3.46 -39.93 -54.40
C PRO A 290 2.33 -40.93 -54.64
N PHE A 291 1.68 -40.71 -55.77
CA PHE A 291 0.68 -41.53 -56.43
C PHE A 291 1.19 -42.97 -56.68
N THR A 292 0.37 -43.97 -56.37
CA THR A 292 0.52 -45.34 -56.88
C THR A 292 0.08 -45.38 -58.35
N GLY A 293 0.91 -45.92 -59.23
CA GLY A 293 0.61 -46.09 -60.65
C GLY A 293 1.44 -47.22 -61.29
N ASP A 294 0.78 -48.37 -61.41
CA ASP A 294 1.20 -49.61 -62.07
C ASP A 294 1.55 -49.41 -63.57
N SER A 295 2.59 -50.10 -64.07
CA SER A 295 2.55 -50.93 -65.29
C SER A 295 3.94 -51.23 -65.92
N SER A 296 4.31 -52.52 -65.88
CA SER A 296 4.73 -53.31 -67.06
C SER A 296 6.02 -53.03 -67.86
N ARG A 297 6.88 -54.08 -67.88
CA ARG A 297 7.61 -54.70 -69.02
C ARG A 297 9.09 -54.33 -69.34
N ARG A 298 9.87 -55.44 -69.44
CA ARG A 298 11.02 -55.76 -70.33
C ARG A 298 12.36 -55.11 -69.94
N VAL A 299 13.50 -55.80 -69.82
CA VAL A 299 14.03 -57.09 -70.36
C VAL A 299 14.90 -57.74 -69.29
#